data_AF-A0A7X4XUL5-F1
#
_entry.id   AF-A0A7X4XUL5-F1
#
_cell.length_a   1.000
_cell.length_b   1.000
_cell.length_c   1.000
_cell.angle_alpha   90.00
_cell.angle_beta   90.00
_cell.angle_gamma   90.00
#
_symmetry.space_group_name_H-M   'P 1'
#
loop_
_entity.id
_entity.type
_entity.pdbx_description
1 polymer ?
#
loop_
_entity_poly.entity_id
_entity_poly.type
_entity_poly.pdbx_seq_one_letter_code
_entity_poly.pdbx_strand_id
1 'polypeptide(L)'
;PSVESAQYNIAVNKIDNVQIIRMSAEEFTQAMEGKREFNRLKDAGIDLKSYRCNTIFVDPPRAGMDIETCKMVQGYERILYISCNPETLKENLEILSTTHNITRFALFDQFPYTHHMEAGVMLERKDNQ
;
A
#
# COMPACT_ATOMS: atom_id res chain seq x y z
N PRO A 1 -19.72 1.20 5.10
CA PRO A 1 -19.09 1.37 6.43
C PRO A 1 -17.71 2.01 6.38
N SER A 2 -16.62 1.30 6.00
CA SER A 2 -15.26 1.84 6.15
C SER A 2 -14.97 3.06 5.26
N VAL A 3 -15.49 3.08 4.03
CA VAL A 3 -15.37 4.25 3.11
C VAL A 3 -16.09 5.48 3.69
N GLU A 4 -17.29 5.30 4.22
CA GLU A 4 -18.07 6.38 4.83
C GLU A 4 -17.38 6.90 6.10
N SER A 5 -16.85 6.01 6.94
CA SER A 5 -16.04 6.39 8.11
C SER A 5 -14.80 7.20 7.70
N ALA A 6 -14.11 6.80 6.63
CA ALA A 6 -12.96 7.56 6.12
C ALA A 6 -13.36 8.96 5.65
N GLN A 7 -14.45 9.09 4.89
CA GLN A 7 -14.97 10.39 4.46
C GLN A 7 -15.39 11.28 5.63
N TYR A 8 -16.05 10.71 6.64
CA TYR A 8 -16.37 11.39 7.88
C TYR A 8 -15.10 11.90 8.59
N ASN A 9 -14.08 11.03 8.72
CA ASN A 9 -12.81 11.38 9.36
C ASN A 9 -12.08 12.53 8.63
N ILE A 10 -12.11 12.54 7.31
CA ILE A 10 -11.56 13.64 6.49
C ILE A 10 -12.28 14.95 6.80
N ALA A 11 -13.61 14.93 6.81
CA ALA A 11 -14.43 16.12 7.05
C ALA A 11 -14.21 16.71 8.44
N VAL A 12 -14.20 15.88 9.49
CA VAL A 12 -14.00 16.38 10.87
C VAL A 12 -12.59 16.87 11.15
N ASN A 13 -11.58 16.35 10.44
CA ASN A 13 -10.19 16.82 10.52
C ASN A 13 -9.87 17.96 9.54
N LYS A 14 -10.84 18.40 8.72
CA LYS A 14 -10.67 19.47 7.70
C LYS A 14 -9.51 19.21 6.73
N ILE A 15 -9.35 17.95 6.32
CA ILE A 15 -8.32 17.54 5.38
C ILE A 15 -8.83 17.74 3.94
N ASP A 16 -8.05 18.38 3.09
CA ASP A 16 -8.39 18.71 1.69
C ASP A 16 -7.49 18.00 0.66
N ASN A 17 -6.44 17.31 1.10
CA ASN A 17 -5.40 16.71 0.26
C ASN A 17 -5.43 15.17 0.23
N VAL A 18 -6.56 14.55 0.60
CA VAL A 18 -6.75 13.09 0.54
C VAL A 18 -8.06 12.77 -0.15
N GLN A 19 -8.03 11.79 -1.05
CA GLN A 19 -9.20 11.30 -1.77
C GLN A 19 -9.42 9.82 -1.47
N ILE A 20 -10.68 9.45 -1.25
CA ILE A 20 -11.08 8.06 -1.01
C ILE A 20 -11.69 7.50 -2.28
N ILE A 21 -11.12 6.40 -2.76
CA ILE A 21 -11.58 5.70 -3.96
C ILE A 21 -12.05 4.31 -3.56
N ARG A 22 -13.26 3.93 -4.01
CA ARG A 22 -13.80 2.59 -3.78
C ARG A 22 -13.41 1.67 -4.93
N MET A 23 -12.26 1.01 -4.80
CA MET A 23 -11.68 0.15 -5.83
C MET A 23 -10.79 -0.93 -5.19
N SER A 24 -10.66 -2.09 -5.82
CA SER A 24 -9.70 -3.11 -5.37
C SER A 24 -8.26 -2.74 -5.79
N ALA A 25 -7.26 -3.38 -5.18
CA ALA A 25 -5.87 -3.21 -5.60
C ALA A 25 -5.66 -3.63 -7.06
N GLU A 26 -6.28 -4.74 -7.49
CA GLU A 26 -6.21 -5.22 -8.87
C GLU A 26 -6.80 -4.23 -9.87
N GLU A 27 -8.00 -3.70 -9.58
CA GLU A 27 -8.65 -2.68 -10.41
C GLU A 27 -7.80 -1.40 -10.47
N PHE A 28 -7.17 -1.00 -9.36
CA PHE A 28 -6.25 0.13 -9.31
C PHE A 28 -5.04 -0.08 -10.21
N THR A 29 -4.42 -1.26 -10.17
CA THR A 29 -3.30 -1.64 -11.05
C THR A 29 -3.70 -1.53 -12.53
N GLN A 30 -4.84 -2.09 -12.90
CA GLN A 30 -5.35 -2.03 -14.28
C GLN A 30 -5.61 -0.59 -14.74
N ALA A 31 -6.09 0.28 -13.83
CA ALA A 31 -6.32 1.68 -14.11
C ALA A 31 -4.98 2.43 -14.32
N MET A 32 -3.97 2.15 -13.49
CA MET A 32 -2.62 2.70 -13.59
C MET A 32 -1.91 2.32 -14.89
N GLU A 33 -2.02 1.06 -15.29
CA GLU A 33 -1.43 0.55 -16.54
C GLU A 33 -2.20 1.00 -17.79
N GLY A 34 -3.34 1.71 -17.63
CA GLY A 34 -4.18 2.15 -18.74
C GLY A 34 -4.89 1.01 -19.46
N LYS A 35 -4.98 -0.18 -18.87
CA LYS A 35 -5.64 -1.36 -19.46
C LYS A 35 -7.15 -1.20 -19.54
N ARG A 36 -7.76 -0.40 -18.65
CA ARG A 36 -9.21 -0.19 -18.58
C ARG A 36 -9.58 1.17 -18.00
N GLU A 37 -10.59 1.83 -18.58
CA GLU A 37 -11.21 3.01 -17.98
C GLU A 37 -12.30 2.59 -16.98
N PHE A 38 -12.30 3.19 -15.79
CA PHE A 38 -13.30 2.92 -14.75
C PHE A 38 -14.22 4.12 -14.58
N ASN A 39 -15.53 3.93 -14.83
CA ASN A 39 -16.54 4.97 -14.67
C ASN A 39 -16.51 5.60 -13.26
N ARG A 40 -16.23 4.81 -12.23
CA ARG A 40 -16.13 5.28 -10.84
C ARG A 40 -15.04 6.34 -10.60
N LEU A 41 -13.91 6.26 -11.33
CA LEU A 41 -12.86 7.27 -11.25
C LEU A 41 -13.31 8.58 -11.91
N LYS A 42 -14.01 8.48 -13.04
CA LYS A 42 -14.62 9.64 -13.73
C LYS A 42 -15.70 10.29 -12.87
N ASP A 43 -16.59 9.49 -12.26
CA ASP A 43 -17.65 9.97 -11.37
C ASP A 43 -17.09 10.69 -10.13
N ALA A 44 -15.92 10.26 -9.66
CA ALA A 44 -15.21 10.90 -8.56
C ALA A 44 -14.36 12.12 -8.99
N GLY A 45 -14.28 12.41 -10.31
CA GLY A 45 -13.46 13.50 -10.84
C GLY A 45 -11.95 13.27 -10.70
N ILE A 46 -11.50 12.01 -10.66
CA ILE A 46 -10.12 11.63 -10.38
C ILE A 46 -9.43 11.20 -11.67
N ASP A 47 -8.49 12.02 -12.14
CA ASP A 47 -7.52 11.60 -13.16
C ASP A 47 -6.26 11.08 -12.47
N LEU A 48 -6.10 9.76 -12.45
CA LEU A 48 -4.95 9.16 -11.77
C LEU A 48 -3.60 9.56 -12.39
N LYS A 49 -3.54 9.92 -13.69
CA LYS A 49 -2.30 10.35 -14.34
C LYS A 49 -1.84 11.74 -13.90
N SER A 50 -2.76 12.54 -13.35
CA SER A 50 -2.43 13.84 -12.78
C SER A 50 -1.68 13.73 -11.44
N TYR A 51 -1.73 12.56 -10.79
CA TYR A 51 -1.05 12.31 -9.54
C TYR A 51 0.34 11.73 -9.76
N ARG A 52 1.31 12.23 -9.00
CA ARG A 52 2.67 11.68 -8.95
C ARG A 52 2.85 10.89 -7.65
N CYS A 53 2.41 9.64 -7.66
CA CYS A 53 2.51 8.74 -6.51
C CYS A 53 3.89 8.08 -6.45
N ASN A 54 4.81 8.64 -5.66
CA ASN A 54 6.16 8.08 -5.50
C ASN A 54 6.23 7.00 -4.41
N THR A 55 5.32 7.04 -3.43
CA THR A 55 5.32 6.15 -2.27
C THR A 55 3.99 5.40 -2.23
N ILE A 56 4.05 4.09 -1.98
CA ILE A 56 2.88 3.27 -1.67
C ILE A 56 2.91 2.82 -0.21
N PHE A 57 1.74 2.82 0.43
CA PHE A 57 1.53 2.31 1.78
C PHE A 57 0.68 1.04 1.70
N VAL A 58 1.13 -0.03 2.34
CA VAL A 58 0.41 -1.30 2.39
C VAL A 58 0.34 -1.84 3.81
N ASP A 59 -0.85 -2.31 4.18
CA ASP A 59 -1.16 -2.97 5.45
C ASP A 59 -2.08 -4.17 5.14
N PRO A 60 -1.53 -5.27 4.60
CA PRO A 60 -2.32 -6.44 4.19
C PRO A 60 -2.82 -7.25 5.40
N PRO A 61 -3.82 -8.14 5.20
CA PRO A 61 -4.23 -9.10 6.22
C PRO A 61 -3.08 -10.08 6.57
N ARG A 62 -3.28 -10.94 7.58
CA ARG A 62 -2.25 -11.93 8.03
C ARG A 62 -1.70 -12.84 6.94
N ALA A 63 -2.39 -12.98 5.80
CA ALA A 63 -1.93 -13.75 4.65
C ALA A 63 -0.84 -13.02 3.82
N GLY A 64 -0.55 -11.75 4.13
CA GLY A 64 0.36 -10.92 3.33
C GLY A 64 -0.25 -10.48 2.01
N MET A 65 0.61 -10.00 1.11
CA MET A 65 0.25 -9.67 -0.27
C MET A 65 0.46 -10.89 -1.17
N ASP A 66 -0.43 -11.08 -2.14
CA ASP A 66 -0.19 -12.03 -3.23
C ASP A 66 0.95 -11.55 -4.16
N ILE A 67 1.39 -12.45 -5.04
CA ILE A 67 2.54 -12.20 -5.93
C ILE A 67 2.26 -11.03 -6.90
N GLU A 68 1.04 -10.91 -7.40
CA GLU A 68 0.69 -9.85 -8.36
C GLU A 68 0.66 -8.47 -7.69
N THR A 69 0.19 -8.40 -6.44
CA THR A 69 0.26 -7.19 -5.61
C THR A 69 1.72 -6.85 -5.29
N CYS A 70 2.56 -7.84 -4.95
CA CYS A 70 4.00 -7.63 -4.77
C CYS A 70 4.64 -7.01 -6.02
N LYS A 71 4.38 -7.57 -7.21
CA LYS A 71 4.89 -7.02 -8.48
C LYS A 71 4.39 -5.60 -8.75
N MET A 72 3.12 -5.31 -8.44
CA MET A 72 2.57 -3.97 -8.62
C MET A 72 3.27 -2.95 -7.71
N VAL A 73 3.45 -3.26 -6.42
CA VAL A 73 4.07 -2.31 -5.49
C VAL A 73 5.55 -2.07 -5.80
N GLN A 74 6.22 -3.01 -6.49
CA GLN A 74 7.59 -2.80 -7.00
C GLN A 74 7.70 -1.69 -8.05
N GLY A 75 6.59 -1.22 -8.62
CA GLY A 75 6.56 -0.08 -9.54
C GLY A 75 6.76 1.28 -8.86
N TYR A 76 6.72 1.35 -7.53
CA TYR A 76 6.88 2.59 -6.77
C TYR A 76 8.34 2.82 -6.38
N GLU A 77 8.71 4.07 -6.06
CA GLU A 77 10.07 4.37 -5.57
C GLU A 77 10.24 3.99 -4.10
N ARG A 78 9.16 4.04 -3.32
CA ARG A 78 9.15 3.73 -1.88
C ARG A 78 7.93 2.92 -1.50
N ILE A 79 8.14 1.91 -0.67
CA ILE A 79 7.08 1.04 -0.13
C ILE A 79 7.16 1.11 1.40
N LEU A 80 6.10 1.61 2.03
CA LEU A 80 5.91 1.50 3.47
C LEU A 80 4.96 0.32 3.75
N TYR A 81 5.52 -0.76 4.29
CA TYR A 81 4.83 -2.01 4.56
C TYR A 81 4.61 -2.14 6.08
N ILE A 82 3.36 -2.28 6.52
CA ILE A 82 2.98 -2.72 7.86
C ILE A 82 2.51 -4.18 7.84
N SER A 83 2.96 -5.01 8.78
CA SER A 83 2.61 -6.43 8.84
C SER A 83 2.39 -6.94 10.25
N CYS A 84 1.30 -7.68 10.43
CA CYS A 84 0.94 -8.39 11.65
C CYS A 84 1.35 -9.89 11.65
N ASN A 85 2.09 -10.33 10.62
CA ASN A 85 2.59 -11.70 10.48
C ASN A 85 4.03 -11.72 9.93
N PRO A 86 5.03 -12.12 10.75
CA PRO A 86 6.43 -12.13 10.32
C PRO A 86 6.75 -13.14 9.22
N GLU A 87 5.99 -14.24 9.12
CA GLU A 87 6.24 -15.29 8.14
C GLU A 87 5.92 -14.80 6.73
N THR A 88 4.70 -14.30 6.52
CA THR A 88 4.30 -13.74 5.22
C THR A 88 5.02 -12.44 4.90
N LEU A 89 5.41 -11.65 5.91
CA LEU A 89 6.29 -10.50 5.71
C LEU A 89 7.62 -10.94 5.09
N LYS A 90 8.25 -11.97 5.65
CA LYS A 90 9.52 -12.50 5.12
C LYS A 90 9.38 -12.94 3.66
N GLU A 91 8.36 -13.73 3.35
CA GLU A 91 8.09 -14.20 1.97
C GLU A 91 7.88 -13.04 0.98
N ASN A 92 7.12 -12.02 1.39
CA ASN A 92 6.95 -10.82 0.56
C ASN A 92 8.26 -10.04 0.43
N LEU A 93 9.06 -9.91 1.50
CA LEU A 93 10.35 -9.22 1.45
C LEU A 93 11.37 -9.93 0.56
N GLU A 94 11.33 -11.26 0.43
CA GLU A 94 12.17 -11.99 -0.53
C GLU A 94 11.89 -11.52 -1.97
N ILE A 95 10.63 -11.29 -2.32
CA ILE A 95 10.23 -10.74 -3.61
C ILE A 95 10.61 -9.26 -3.73
N LEU A 96 10.21 -8.43 -2.76
CA LEU A 96 10.41 -6.98 -2.82
C LEU A 96 11.90 -6.59 -2.79
N SER A 97 12.73 -7.38 -2.10
CA SER A 97 14.19 -7.14 -2.04
C SER A 97 14.90 -7.38 -3.36
N THR A 98 14.23 -7.95 -4.38
CA THR A 98 14.79 -8.04 -5.74
C THR A 98 14.95 -6.65 -6.38
N THR A 99 14.09 -5.69 -6.05
CA THR A 99 14.08 -4.34 -6.64
C THR A 99 14.31 -3.22 -5.63
N HIS A 100 14.10 -3.47 -4.33
CA HIS A 100 14.22 -2.48 -3.26
C HIS A 100 15.22 -2.90 -2.19
N ASN A 101 15.76 -1.93 -1.45
CA ASN A 101 16.54 -2.12 -0.23
C ASN A 101 15.65 -1.82 0.99
N ILE A 102 15.78 -2.60 2.06
CA ILE A 102 15.19 -2.25 3.36
C ILE A 102 16.04 -1.13 3.98
N THR A 103 15.46 0.06 4.13
CA THR A 103 16.17 1.23 4.67
C THR A 103 15.80 1.53 6.11
N ARG A 104 14.60 1.11 6.56
CA ARG A 104 14.16 1.19 7.95
C ARG A 104 13.34 -0.03 8.32
N PHE A 105 13.49 -0.47 9.57
CA PHE A 105 12.72 -1.59 10.13
C PHE A 105 12.35 -1.24 11.58
N ALA A 106 11.10 -1.48 11.96
CA ALA A 106 10.60 -1.27 13.31
C ALA A 106 9.72 -2.45 13.73
N LEU A 107 9.83 -2.81 15.00
CA LEU A 107 8.96 -3.79 15.66
C LEU A 107 8.04 -3.03 16.64
N PHE A 108 6.77 -3.42 16.68
CA PHE A 108 5.79 -2.90 17.62
C PHE A 108 5.16 -4.05 18.40
N ASP A 109 5.28 -3.98 19.73
CA ASP A 109 4.62 -4.91 20.64
C ASP A 109 3.17 -4.46 20.89
N GLN A 110 2.33 -4.61 19.86
CA GLN A 110 0.91 -4.23 19.93
C GLN A 110 0.09 -5.19 20.79
N PHE A 111 0.55 -6.44 20.93
CA PHE A 111 -0.14 -7.51 21.66
C PHE A 111 0.80 -8.19 22.67
N PRO A 112 1.16 -7.50 23.76
CA PRO A 112 2.07 -8.04 24.76
C PRO A 112 1.60 -9.38 25.32
N TYR A 113 2.55 -10.26 25.63
CA TYR A 113 2.32 -11.61 26.15
C TYR A 113 1.58 -12.54 25.18
N THR A 114 1.58 -12.24 23.88
CA THR A 114 1.08 -13.13 22.83
C THR A 114 2.18 -13.47 21.82
N HIS A 115 1.90 -14.39 20.89
CA HIS A 115 2.78 -14.66 19.75
C HIS A 115 2.60 -13.65 18.59
N HIS A 116 1.64 -12.73 18.70
CA HIS A 116 1.42 -11.72 17.67
C HIS A 116 2.50 -10.65 17.74
N MET A 117 2.94 -10.19 16.58
CA MET A 117 3.87 -9.08 16.44
C MET A 117 3.44 -8.22 15.26
N GLU A 118 3.67 -6.92 15.40
CA GLU A 118 3.45 -5.96 14.33
C GLU A 118 4.81 -5.39 13.90
N ALA A 119 5.07 -5.31 12.60
CA ALA A 119 6.31 -4.80 12.06
C ALA A 119 6.05 -3.73 11.01
N GLY A 120 6.92 -2.73 10.95
CA GLY A 120 6.92 -1.70 9.92
C GLY A 120 8.24 -1.69 9.17
N VAL A 121 8.17 -1.72 7.84
CA VAL A 121 9.33 -1.77 6.95
C VAL A 121 9.25 -0.66 5.93
N MET A 122 10.32 0.14 5.82
CA MET A 122 10.52 1.07 4.70
C MET A 122 11.45 0.41 3.69
N LEU A 123 10.99 0.32 2.45
CA LEU A 123 11.74 -0.16 1.30
C LEU A 123 11.91 0.99 0.31
N GLU A 124 13.13 1.22 -0.17
CA GLU A 124 13.42 2.22 -1.21
C GLU A 124 14.05 1.54 -2.42
N ARG A 125 13.70 1.98 -3.63
CA ARG A 125 14.18 1.35 -4.87
C ARG A 125 15.70 1.35 -4.91
N LYS A 126 16.27 0.22 -5.36
CA LYS A 126 17.72 0.14 -5.61
C LYS A 126 18.09 1.11 -6.71
N ASP A 127 19.14 1.89 -6.48
CA ASP A 127 19.80 2.61 -7.57
C ASP A 127 20.33 1.57 -8.57
N ASN A 128 20.10 1.81 -9.86
CA ASN A 128 20.74 0.99 -10.89
C ASN A 128 22.25 1.19 -10.76
N GLN A 129 22.95 0.18 -10.25
CA GLN A 129 24.41 0.06 -10.42
C GLN A 129 24.73 -0.30 -11.87
#